data_AF-A0A662FY39-F1
#
_entry.id   AF-A0A662FY39-F1
#
_cell.length_a   1.000
_cell.length_b   1.000
_cell.length_c   1.000
_cell.angle_alpha   90.00
_cell.angle_beta   90.00
_cell.angle_gamma   90.00
#
_symmetry.space_group_name_H-M   'P 1'
#
loop_
_entity.id
_entity.type
_entity.pdbx_description
1 polymer ?
#
loop_
_entity_poly.entity_id
_entity_poly.type
_entity_poly.pdbx_seq_one_letter_code
_entity_poly.pdbx_strand_id
1 'polypeptide(L)' 'MARTIIVSDEVYELLKRLKRPGESFSDLIKRLILKNMGSLLDLVGSDAITAEGARLLEEYKRRMVETDLERLRRIMEN' A
#
# COMPACT_ATOMS: atom_id res chain seq x y z
N MET A 1 4.52 -13.16 12.96
CA MET A 1 4.88 -14.44 12.32
C MET A 1 5.55 -14.17 10.99
N ALA A 2 6.65 -14.86 10.68
CA ALA A 2 7.27 -14.77 9.36
C ALA A 2 6.45 -15.60 8.36
N ARG A 3 6.25 -15.07 7.16
CA ARG A 3 5.67 -15.79 6.02
C ARG A 3 6.60 -15.65 4.83
N THR A 4 6.76 -16.71 4.05
CA THR A 4 7.64 -16.73 2.87
C THR A 4 6.78 -16.63 1.62
N ILE A 5 7.17 -15.74 0.70
CA ILE A 5 6.63 -15.66 -0.66
C ILE A 5 7.75 -15.98 -1.64
N ILE A 6 7.44 -16.73 -2.69
CA ILE A 6 8.38 -17.05 -3.76
C ILE A 6 8.08 -16.10 -4.92
N VAL A 7 9.13 -15.51 -5.49
CA VAL A 7 9.05 -14.58 -6.63
C VAL A 7 10.11 -14.97 -7.66
N SER A 8 9.97 -14.47 -8.89
CA SER A 8 11.03 -14.65 -9.90
C SER A 8 12.28 -13.83 -9.55
N ASP A 9 13.43 -14.25 -10.09
CA ASP A 9 14.70 -13.53 -9.90
C ASP A 9 14.62 -12.07 -10.37
N GLU A 10 13.90 -11.83 -11.47
CA GLU A 10 13.65 -10.49 -11.99
C GLU A 10 12.93 -9.60 -10.96
N VAL A 11 11.86 -10.10 -10.33
CA VAL A 11 11.12 -9.37 -9.30
C VAL A 11 12.00 -9.12 -8.08
N TYR A 12 12.80 -10.10 -7.67
CA TYR A 12 13.72 -9.94 -6.55
C TYR A 12 14.75 -8.82 -6.80
N GLU A 13 15.37 -8.80 -7.98
CA GLU A 13 16.34 -7.75 -8.34
C GLU A 13 15.70 -6.36 -8.43
N LEU A 14 14.45 -6.26 -8.92
CA LEU A 14 13.69 -5.01 -8.87
C LEU A 14 13.44 -4.54 -7.44
N LEU A 15 13.00 -5.43 -6.55
CA LEU A 15 12.80 -5.09 -5.14
C LEU A 15 14.10 -4.65 -4.47
N LYS A 16 15.21 -5.32 -4.77
CA LYS A 16 16.54 -4.99 -4.24
C LYS A 16 16.99 -3.58 -4.65
N ARG A 17 16.72 -3.15 -5.88
CA ARG A 17 17.02 -1.78 -6.36
C ARG A 17 16.17 -0.71 -5.70
N LEU A 18 14.93 -1.04 -5.33
CA LEU A 18 13.98 -0.11 -4.70
C LEU A 18 14.13 0.01 -3.18
N LYS A 19 14.86 -0.94 -2.58
CA LYS A 19 15.12 -1.02 -1.15
C LYS A 19 16.04 0.09 -0.69
N ARG A 20 15.65 0.79 0.39
CA ARG A 20 16.50 1.82 1.01
C ARG A 20 17.55 1.19 1.94
N PRO A 21 18.68 1.86 2.20
CA PRO A 21 19.66 1.40 3.19
C PRO A 21 19.00 1.16 4.55
N GLY A 22 19.21 -0.04 5.11
CA GLY A 22 18.64 -0.43 6.42
C GLY A 22 17.14 -0.78 6.44
N GLU A 23 16.41 -0.61 5.34
CA GLU A 23 14.99 -0.98 5.23
C GLU A 23 14.86 -2.52 5.16
N SER A 24 13.79 -3.14 5.67
CA SER A 24 13.52 -4.57 5.45
C SER A 24 12.74 -4.80 4.13
N PHE A 25 12.70 -6.03 3.60
CA PHE A 25 11.87 -6.28 2.40
C PHE A 25 10.38 -6.14 2.72
N SER A 26 9.97 -6.49 3.93
CA SER A 26 8.61 -6.29 4.42
C SER A 26 8.22 -4.80 4.43
N ASP A 27 9.12 -3.93 4.88
CA ASP A 27 8.88 -2.48 4.91
C ASP A 27 8.81 -1.89 3.50
N LEU A 28 9.70 -2.33 2.60
CA LEU A 28 9.65 -1.96 1.18
C LEU A 28 8.30 -2.34 0.56
N ILE A 29 7.87 -3.60 0.70
CA ILE A 29 6.61 -4.09 0.13
C ILE A 29 5.44 -3.30 0.70
N LYS A 30 5.40 -3.10 2.02
CA LYS A 30 4.38 -2.29 2.69
C LYS A 30 4.36 -0.86 2.16
N ARG A 31 5.53 -0.23 1.99
CA ARG A 31 5.66 1.13 1.43
C ARG A 31 5.18 1.21 -0.01
N LEU A 32 5.51 0.23 -0.85
CA LEU A 32 5.06 0.20 -2.25
C LEU A 32 3.53 0.02 -2.34
N ILE A 33 2.97 -0.87 -1.52
CA ILE A 33 1.52 -1.07 -1.41
C ILE A 33 0.83 0.22 -0.97
N LEU A 34 1.31 0.86 0.11
CA LEU A 34 0.73 2.10 0.61
C LEU A 34 0.87 3.26 -0.38
N LYS A 35 1.98 3.35 -1.12
CA LYS A 35 2.20 4.39 -2.13
C LYS A 35 1.29 4.21 -3.35
N ASN A 36 1.02 2.97 -3.73
CA ASN A 36 0.21 2.62 -4.90
C ASN A 36 -1.24 2.23 -4.54
N MET A 37 -1.66 2.41 -3.27
CA MET A 37 -2.98 1.99 -2.81
C MET A 37 -4.14 2.70 -3.53
N GLY A 38 -3.88 3.87 -4.11
CA GLY A 38 -4.83 4.53 -5.01
C GLY A 38 -5.19 3.71 -6.25
N SER A 39 -4.24 2.96 -6.82
CA SER A 39 -4.45 2.10 -8.01
C SER A 39 -4.79 0.64 -7.65
N LEU A 40 -4.52 0.20 -6.42
CA LEU A 40 -4.96 -1.12 -5.93
C LEU A 40 -6.48 -1.18 -5.73
N LEU A 41 -7.13 -0.03 -5.55
CA LEU A 41 -8.59 0.07 -5.51
C LEU A 41 -9.24 -0.24 -6.87
N ASP A 42 -8.52 -0.04 -7.97
CA ASP A 42 -8.97 -0.42 -9.32
C ASP A 42 -8.94 -1.95 -9.51
N LEU A 43 -8.22 -2.66 -8.65
CA LEU A 43 -8.16 -4.13 -8.62
C LEU A 43 -9.22 -4.75 -7.69
N VAL A 44 -10.01 -3.94 -6.97
CA VAL A 44 -11.13 -4.42 -6.15
C VAL A 44 -12.21 -4.97 -7.09
N GLY A 45 -12.43 -6.28 -7.03
CA GLY A 45 -13.31 -7.01 -7.96
C GLY A 45 -12.56 -7.87 -9.00
N SER A 46 -11.23 -7.76 -9.07
CA SER A 46 -10.40 -8.78 -9.71
C SER A 46 -10.15 -9.94 -8.75
N ASP A 47 -10.08 -11.18 -9.24
CA ASP A 47 -9.73 -12.38 -8.44
C ASP A 47 -8.34 -12.28 -7.75
N ALA A 48 -7.59 -11.21 -8.00
CA ALA A 48 -6.28 -10.94 -7.43
C ALA A 48 -6.32 -10.44 -5.97
N ILE A 49 -7.49 -10.03 -5.45
CA ILE A 49 -7.62 -9.50 -4.07
C ILE A 49 -8.56 -10.38 -3.24
N THR A 50 -8.04 -10.89 -2.12
CA THR A 50 -8.87 -11.62 -1.16
C THR A 50 -9.87 -10.70 -0.46
N ALA A 51 -10.98 -11.25 0.05
CA ALA A 51 -11.97 -10.48 0.80
C ALA A 51 -11.37 -9.71 1.99
N GLU A 52 -10.34 -10.26 2.64
CA GLU A 52 -9.59 -9.58 3.72
C GLU A 52 -8.78 -8.39 3.18
N GLY A 53 -8.10 -8.57 2.03
CA GLY A 53 -7.38 -7.48 1.36
C GLY A 53 -8.31 -6.35 0.92
N ALA A 54 -9.51 -6.67 0.45
CA ALA A 54 -10.51 -5.68 0.07
C ALA A 54 -11.00 -4.84 1.26
N ARG A 55 -11.26 -5.47 2.42
CA ARG A 55 -11.64 -4.75 3.65
C ARG A 55 -10.53 -3.82 4.15
N LEU A 56 -9.28 -4.27 4.11
CA LEU A 56 -8.14 -3.46 4.51
C LEU A 56 -7.98 -2.22 3.61
N LEU A 57 -8.20 -2.39 2.29
CA LEU A 57 -8.24 -1.29 1.33
C LEU A 57 -9.35 -0.28 1.67
N GLU A 58 -10.55 -0.75 1.99
CA GLU A 58 -11.69 0.09 2.33
C GLU A 58 -11.45 0.92 3.62
N GLU A 59 -10.92 0.30 4.68
CA GLU A 59 -10.58 1.00 5.92
C GLU A 59 -9.51 2.08 5.71
N TYR A 60 -8.47 1.76 4.92
CA TYR A 60 -7.43 2.73 4.59
C TYR A 60 -8.01 3.94 3.82
N LYS A 61 -8.91 3.68 2.88
CA LYS A 61 -9.58 4.72 2.09
C LYS A 61 -10.37 5.67 2.99
N ARG A 62 -11.12 5.13 3.95
CA ARG A 62 -11.87 5.92 4.93
C ARG A 62 -10.97 6.87 5.72
N ARG A 63 -9.83 6.37 6.22
CA ARG A 63 -8.85 7.18 6.97
C ARG A 63 -8.18 8.27 6.13
N MET A 64 -7.89 7.96 4.86
CA MET A 64 -7.31 8.95 3.93
C MET A 64 -8.28 10.09 3.63
N VAL A 65 -9.56 9.79 3.38
CA VAL A 65 -10.60 10.80 3.18
C VAL A 65 -10.72 11.71 4.42
N GLU A 66 -10.70 11.13 5.61
CA GLU A 66 -10.72 11.89 6.88
C GLU A 66 -9.52 12.85 6.99
N THR A 67 -8.33 12.35 6.67
CA THR A 67 -7.09 13.15 6.71
C THR A 67 -7.10 14.27 5.67
N ASP A 68 -7.61 14.02 4.47
CA ASP A 68 -7.71 15.03 3.41
C ASP A 68 -8.79 16.09 3.73
N LEU A 69 -9.91 15.69 4.33
CA LEU A 69 -10.93 16.63 4.83
C LEU A 69 -10.37 17.53 5.94
N GLU A 70 -9.59 16.97 6.86
CA GLU A 70 -8.95 17.73 7.94
C GLU A 70 -7.93 18.74 7.40
N ARG A 71 -7.17 18.36 6.36
CA ARG A 71 -6.28 19.28 5.64
C ARG A 71 -7.04 20.40 4.96
N LEU A 72 -8.12 20.09 4.25
CA LEU A 72 -8.95 21.10 3.57
C LEU A 72 -9.55 22.08 4.57
N ARG A 73 -10.08 21.58 5.70
CA ARG A 73 -10.63 22.40 6.78
C ARG A 73 -9.59 23.38 7.32
N ARG A 74 -8.36 22.92 7.54
CA ARG A 74 -7.25 23.74 8.03
C ARG A 74 -6.78 24.82 7.05
N ILE A 75 -7.00 24.61 5.75
CA ILE A 75 -6.73 25.61 4.70
C ILE A 75 -7.86 26.64 4.64
N MET A 76 -9.11 26.23 4.84
CA MET A 76 -10.28 27.12 4.80
C MET A 76 -10.45 27.99 6.06
N GLU A 77 -9.86 27.58 7.19
CA GLU A 77 -9.88 28.31 8.46
C GLU A 77 -8.73 29.34 8.61
N ASN A 78 -7.89 29.54 7.58
CA ASN A 78 -6.82 30.55 7.52
C ASN A 78 -7.08 31.61 6.43
#